data_AF-A0A7K0BQU4-F1
#
_entry.id   AF-A0A7K0BQU4-F1
#
_cell.length_a   1.000
_cell.length_b   1.000
_cell.length_c   1.000
_cell.angle_alpha   90.00
_cell.angle_beta   90.00
_cell.angle_gamma   90.00
#
_symmetry.space_group_name_H-M   'P 1'
#
loop_
_entity.id
_entity.type
_entity.pdbx_description
1 polymer ?
#
loop_
_entity_poly.entity_id
_entity_poly.type
_entity_poly.pdbx_seq_one_letter_code
_entity_poly.pdbx_strand_id
1 'polypeptide(L)'
;MSRRRFLGVITAAGFTGAATLGAGIALEDRYGGRSGSGAATARHASLAHPKPKTAPPPGWTQARLQTTATPVHTLREFQPPPPPNAVALTIDDGPHPEWTPRMLDLLAKHDVKATFSLIGVQVKEQPKIVERIVAAGHQISNHTMNHPTPFTAIGRERIHAEITEARVRIEEATGFAPRYFRSPGGAWNPYTLQLCAEQGMTPIDWDIDPRDWARPGTAHIERAMLAAAPGAILLCHDGGGDRAQTLLALDRVLPALKARGLKFVSL
;
A
#
# COMPACT_ATOMS: atom_id res chain seq x y z
N MET A 1 -16.31 11.12 -32.96
CA MET A 1 -15.45 9.95 -33.31
C MET A 1 -15.82 8.80 -32.41
N SER A 2 -16.44 7.77 -32.99
CA SER A 2 -17.20 6.71 -32.31
C SER A 2 -16.29 5.67 -31.64
N ARG A 3 -16.54 5.39 -30.36
CA ARG A 3 -15.88 4.31 -29.59
C ARG A 3 -16.63 3.00 -29.81
N ARG A 4 -16.02 2.06 -30.53
CA ARG A 4 -16.52 0.68 -30.65
C ARG A 4 -16.12 -0.12 -29.41
N ARG A 5 -17.12 -0.63 -28.69
CA ARG A 5 -16.99 -1.62 -27.61
C ARG A 5 -16.99 -3.01 -28.25
N PHE A 6 -15.94 -3.80 -28.02
CA PHE A 6 -15.93 -5.24 -28.33
C PHE A 6 -16.34 -5.99 -27.07
N LEU A 7 -17.44 -6.73 -27.14
CA LEU A 7 -17.92 -7.65 -26.11
C LEU A 7 -17.42 -9.05 -26.48
N GLY A 8 -16.51 -9.60 -25.68
CA GLY A 8 -16.05 -10.99 -25.82
C GLY A 8 -16.97 -11.94 -25.05
N VAL A 9 -17.52 -12.92 -25.75
CA VAL A 9 -18.34 -14.02 -25.21
C VAL A 9 -17.40 -15.06 -24.58
N ILE A 10 -17.62 -15.42 -23.31
CA ILE A 10 -17.00 -16.57 -22.66
C ILE A 10 -18.04 -17.69 -22.59
N THR A 11 -17.77 -18.79 -23.29
CA THR A 11 -18.50 -20.05 -23.22
C THR A 11 -18.03 -20.86 -22.01
N ALA A 12 -18.97 -21.19 -21.11
CA ALA A 12 -18.74 -22.12 -20.01
C ALA A 12 -18.98 -23.56 -20.48
N ALA A 13 -17.97 -24.42 -20.38
CA ALA A 13 -18.12 -25.87 -20.56
C ALA A 13 -18.29 -26.51 -19.18
N GLY A 14 -19.45 -27.12 -18.96
CA GLY A 14 -19.75 -27.91 -17.77
C GLY A 14 -19.11 -29.29 -17.81
N PHE A 15 -18.62 -29.75 -16.67
CA PHE A 15 -18.30 -31.15 -16.42
C PHE A 15 -19.20 -31.67 -15.31
N THR A 16 -20.14 -32.53 -15.68
CA THR A 16 -20.88 -33.44 -14.80
C THR A 16 -20.11 -34.75 -14.68
N GLY A 17 -19.91 -35.24 -13.46
CA GLY A 17 -19.22 -36.49 -13.17
C GLY A 17 -19.73 -37.11 -11.87
N ALA A 18 -20.23 -38.34 -11.98
CA ALA A 18 -21.13 -39.05 -11.08
C ALA A 18 -20.63 -39.38 -9.67
N ALA A 19 -21.62 -39.52 -8.77
CA ALA A 19 -21.54 -40.11 -7.45
C ALA A 19 -21.33 -41.63 -7.50
N THR A 20 -20.62 -42.18 -6.52
CA THR A 20 -20.74 -43.58 -6.11
C THR A 20 -20.97 -43.66 -4.60
N LEU A 21 -22.08 -44.30 -4.24
CA LEU A 21 -22.46 -44.73 -2.90
C LEU A 21 -21.70 -46.03 -2.57
N GLY A 22 -21.05 -46.08 -1.42
CA GLY A 22 -20.50 -47.29 -0.81
C GLY A 22 -20.94 -47.35 0.64
N ALA A 23 -21.73 -48.37 0.97
CA ALA A 23 -22.32 -48.62 2.28
C ALA A 23 -21.29 -49.13 3.30
N GLY A 24 -21.65 -48.99 4.58
CA GLY A 24 -20.74 -49.07 5.71
C GLY A 24 -20.41 -50.46 6.22
N ILE A 25 -19.58 -50.46 7.27
CA ILE A 25 -19.55 -51.48 8.31
C ILE A 25 -19.14 -50.80 9.61
N ALA A 26 -20.00 -50.94 10.61
CA ALA A 26 -19.82 -50.49 11.97
C ALA A 26 -18.83 -51.39 12.72
N LEU A 27 -18.01 -50.80 13.58
CA LEU A 27 -17.46 -51.47 14.75
C LEU A 27 -17.65 -50.54 15.93
N GLU A 28 -18.54 -50.96 16.83
CA GLU A 28 -18.65 -50.45 18.19
C GLU A 28 -17.39 -50.83 18.96
N ASP A 29 -16.89 -49.91 19.79
CA ASP A 29 -16.20 -50.32 21.00
C ASP A 29 -16.63 -49.38 22.14
N ARG A 30 -17.36 -49.97 23.09
CA ARG A 30 -17.73 -49.35 24.36
C ARG A 30 -16.70 -49.80 25.39
N TYR A 31 -16.02 -48.84 26.03
CA TYR A 31 -15.53 -49.05 27.39
C TYR A 31 -15.66 -47.77 28.21
N GLY A 32 -16.18 -47.93 29.41
CA GLY A 32 -16.75 -46.86 30.22
C GLY A 32 -15.77 -46.04 31.05
N GLY A 33 -16.23 -44.81 31.34
CA GLY A 33 -16.20 -44.12 32.63
C GLY A 33 -14.91 -44.06 33.46
N ARG A 34 -14.39 -42.84 33.65
CA ARG A 34 -14.28 -42.26 35.00
C ARG A 34 -14.06 -40.74 34.95
N SER A 35 -14.78 -40.07 35.84
CA SER A 35 -14.63 -38.67 36.22
C SER A 35 -13.28 -38.42 36.91
N GLY A 36 -12.66 -37.28 36.62
CA GLY A 36 -11.45 -36.81 37.31
C GLY A 36 -11.16 -35.36 36.94
N SER A 37 -11.58 -34.43 37.79
CA SER A 37 -11.20 -33.02 37.78
C SER A 37 -9.71 -32.86 38.09
N GLY A 38 -8.97 -32.09 37.28
CA GLY A 38 -7.59 -31.72 37.57
C GLY A 38 -7.12 -30.60 36.65
N ALA A 39 -6.81 -29.45 37.23
CA ALA A 39 -6.62 -28.17 36.56
C ALA A 39 -5.53 -28.17 35.47
N ALA A 40 -5.89 -27.69 34.27
CA ALA A 40 -4.93 -27.28 33.26
C ALA A 40 -4.37 -25.91 33.65
N THR A 41 -3.09 -25.87 34.04
CA THR A 41 -2.35 -24.62 34.23
C THR A 41 -2.21 -23.92 32.88
N ALA A 42 -3.02 -22.90 32.65
CA ALA A 42 -2.86 -21.98 31.54
C ALA A 42 -1.51 -21.25 31.70
N ARG A 43 -0.56 -21.55 30.82
CA ARG A 43 0.59 -20.68 30.59
C ARG A 43 0.05 -19.42 29.94
N HIS A 44 -0.10 -18.35 30.74
CA HIS A 44 -0.40 -17.03 30.23
C HIS A 44 0.67 -16.65 29.21
N ALA A 45 0.24 -16.52 27.95
CA ALA A 45 1.03 -15.88 26.91
C ALA A 45 1.41 -14.49 27.42
N SER A 46 2.72 -14.22 27.47
CA SER A 46 3.25 -12.90 27.78
C SER A 46 2.66 -11.91 26.77
N LEU A 47 1.84 -10.97 27.25
CA LEU A 47 1.41 -9.82 26.47
C LEU A 47 2.68 -9.09 26.04
N ALA A 48 2.90 -9.01 24.72
CA ALA A 48 3.98 -8.22 24.17
C ALA A 48 3.78 -6.78 24.63
N HIS A 49 4.78 -6.20 25.30
CA HIS A 49 4.75 -4.81 25.68
C HIS A 49 4.74 -3.95 24.40
N PRO A 50 3.90 -2.89 24.32
CA PRO A 50 3.94 -1.99 23.18
C PRO A 50 5.36 -1.40 23.07
N LYS A 51 5.97 -1.52 21.88
CA LYS A 51 7.26 -0.88 21.59
C LYS A 51 7.12 0.62 21.93
N PRO A 52 8.10 1.23 22.64
CA PRO A 52 8.04 2.65 22.96
C PRO A 52 7.89 3.47 21.67
N LYS A 53 6.98 4.44 21.69
CA LYS A 53 6.75 5.38 20.57
C LYS A 53 8.03 6.18 20.33
N THR A 54 8.85 5.74 19.39
CA THR A 54 9.99 6.49 18.89
C THR A 54 9.49 7.78 18.23
N ALA A 55 10.25 8.86 18.27
CA ALA A 55 9.92 10.05 17.49
C ALA A 55 9.99 9.72 15.98
N PRO A 56 9.15 10.33 15.12
CA PRO A 56 9.21 10.10 13.68
C PRO A 56 10.62 10.34 13.15
N PRO A 57 11.08 9.60 12.12
CA PRO A 57 12.39 9.83 11.52
C PRO A 57 12.56 11.30 11.08
N PRO A 58 13.79 11.84 11.12
CA PRO A 58 14.09 13.14 10.53
C PRO A 58 13.63 13.20 9.07
N GLY A 59 12.88 14.24 8.70
CA GLY A 59 12.34 14.44 7.34
C GLY A 59 10.86 14.14 7.18
N TRP A 60 10.21 13.49 8.15
CA TRP A 60 8.75 13.39 8.18
C TRP A 60 8.16 14.76 8.49
N THR A 61 7.17 15.19 7.69
CA THR A 61 6.44 16.43 7.94
C THR A 61 5.90 16.40 9.37
N GLN A 62 6.38 17.30 10.23
CA GLN A 62 5.94 17.42 11.63
C GLN A 62 4.69 18.30 11.77
N ALA A 63 4.43 19.16 10.77
CA ALA A 63 3.27 20.03 10.75
C ALA A 63 1.97 19.21 10.70
N ARG A 64 0.93 19.65 11.42
CA ARG A 64 -0.40 19.07 11.32
C ARG A 64 -0.95 19.38 9.93
N LEU A 65 -1.09 18.35 9.11
CA LEU A 65 -1.65 18.46 7.77
C LEU A 65 -3.15 18.71 7.94
N GLN A 66 -3.68 19.65 7.17
CA GLN A 66 -5.12 19.83 7.09
C GLN A 66 -5.69 18.70 6.25
N THR A 67 -6.71 18.03 6.78
CA THR A 67 -7.51 17.07 6.03
C THR A 67 -8.23 17.82 4.92
N THR A 68 -7.97 17.45 3.67
CA THR A 68 -8.56 18.08 2.50
C THR A 68 -9.90 17.43 2.16
N ALA A 69 -10.85 18.21 1.64
CA ALA A 69 -12.14 17.71 1.18
C ALA A 69 -12.03 16.89 -0.13
N THR A 70 -10.88 16.98 -0.81
CA THR A 70 -10.56 16.27 -2.05
C THR A 70 -9.15 15.67 -1.96
N PRO A 71 -8.87 14.61 -2.71
CA PRO A 71 -7.51 14.06 -2.80
C PRO A 71 -6.52 15.11 -3.32
N VAL A 72 -5.33 15.16 -2.71
CA VAL A 72 -4.24 16.03 -3.15
C VAL A 72 -3.53 15.39 -4.34
N HIS A 73 -3.49 16.09 -5.48
CA HIS A 73 -2.85 15.59 -6.70
C HIS A 73 -1.44 16.17 -6.89
N THR A 74 -1.22 17.39 -6.38
CA THR A 74 0.05 18.11 -6.50
C THR A 74 0.52 18.59 -5.14
N LEU A 75 1.83 18.76 -5.00
CA LEU A 75 2.46 19.28 -3.80
C LEU A 75 1.99 20.71 -3.43
N ARG A 76 1.47 21.46 -4.41
CA ARG A 76 1.01 22.85 -4.22
C ARG A 76 -0.27 22.95 -3.40
N GLU A 77 -0.99 21.85 -3.25
CA GLU A 77 -2.23 21.77 -2.48
C GLU A 77 -1.97 21.54 -0.98
N PHE A 78 -0.73 21.20 -0.58
CA PHE A 78 -0.37 21.09 0.82
C PHE A 78 -0.22 22.46 1.50
N GLN A 79 -0.51 22.48 2.79
CA GLN A 79 -0.31 23.63 3.67
C GLN A 79 0.48 23.22 4.91
N PRO A 80 1.65 23.84 5.18
CA PRO A 80 2.33 24.82 4.33
C PRO A 80 2.82 24.20 3.00
N PRO A 81 2.98 24.99 1.93
CA PRO A 81 3.50 24.47 0.67
C PRO A 81 4.97 24.04 0.82
N PRO A 82 5.38 22.93 0.18
CA PRO A 82 6.77 22.50 0.14
C PRO A 82 7.62 23.44 -0.74
N PRO A 83 8.95 23.24 -0.80
CA PRO A 83 9.84 24.09 -1.60
C PRO A 83 9.35 24.23 -3.07
N PRO A 84 9.49 25.41 -3.70
CA PRO A 84 8.95 25.66 -5.04
C PRO A 84 9.44 24.72 -6.15
N ASN A 85 10.61 24.11 -5.98
CA ASN A 85 11.21 23.16 -6.91
C ASN A 85 11.05 21.68 -6.48
N ALA A 86 10.18 21.40 -5.51
CA ALA A 86 9.97 20.06 -5.00
C ALA A 86 9.16 19.17 -5.95
N VAL A 87 9.44 17.87 -5.93
CA VAL A 87 8.61 16.80 -6.48
C VAL A 87 8.56 15.65 -5.48
N ALA A 88 7.47 14.89 -5.46
CA ALA A 88 7.34 13.73 -4.58
C ALA A 88 7.21 12.46 -5.40
N LEU A 89 8.11 11.50 -5.15
CA LEU A 89 7.95 10.14 -5.65
C LEU A 89 7.13 9.34 -4.64
N THR A 90 6.11 8.66 -5.13
CA THR A 90 5.26 7.79 -4.32
C THR A 90 5.23 6.39 -4.90
N ILE A 91 5.31 5.37 -4.02
CA ILE A 91 5.47 3.97 -4.37
C ILE A 91 4.34 3.16 -3.73
N ASP A 92 3.54 2.48 -4.53
CA ASP A 92 2.36 1.74 -4.07
C ASP A 92 2.53 0.22 -4.14
N ASP A 93 1.64 -0.48 -3.42
CA ASP A 93 1.39 -1.94 -3.40
C ASP A 93 2.37 -2.80 -2.60
N GLY A 94 3.43 -2.22 -2.07
CA GLY A 94 4.37 -2.91 -1.19
C GLY A 94 3.87 -3.14 0.25
N PRO A 95 4.71 -3.73 1.10
CA PRO A 95 6.05 -4.24 0.78
C PRO A 95 6.05 -5.60 0.05
N HIS A 96 6.75 -5.69 -1.07
CA HIS A 96 7.03 -6.94 -1.77
C HIS A 96 8.43 -7.47 -1.39
N PRO A 97 8.62 -8.79 -1.15
CA PRO A 97 9.88 -9.35 -0.67
C PRO A 97 11.08 -9.15 -1.62
N GLU A 98 10.85 -9.14 -2.93
CA GLU A 98 11.91 -8.88 -3.93
C GLU A 98 12.03 -7.40 -4.32
N TRP A 99 10.95 -6.77 -4.76
CA TRP A 99 10.98 -5.44 -5.39
C TRP A 99 11.17 -4.30 -4.40
N THR A 100 10.52 -4.31 -3.24
CA THR A 100 10.68 -3.22 -2.25
C THR A 100 12.12 -3.08 -1.78
N PRO A 101 12.86 -4.14 -1.41
CA PRO A 101 14.28 -4.02 -1.08
C PRO A 101 15.13 -3.37 -2.19
N ARG A 102 14.88 -3.75 -3.46
CA ARG A 102 15.61 -3.20 -4.61
C ARG A 102 15.23 -1.76 -4.91
N MET A 103 13.97 -1.39 -4.68
CA MET A 103 13.51 0.00 -4.73
C MET A 103 14.24 0.83 -3.67
N LEU A 104 14.33 0.34 -2.43
CA LEU A 104 15.06 1.02 -1.35
C LEU A 104 16.55 1.20 -1.69
N ASP A 105 17.20 0.20 -2.26
CA ASP A 105 18.59 0.30 -2.72
C ASP A 105 18.76 1.35 -3.82
N LEU A 106 17.84 1.40 -4.78
CA LEU A 106 17.83 2.39 -5.85
C LEU A 106 17.64 3.81 -5.31
N LEU A 107 16.68 4.00 -4.41
CA LEU A 107 16.44 5.30 -3.79
C LEU A 107 17.64 5.76 -2.95
N ALA A 108 18.30 4.85 -2.24
CA ALA A 108 19.54 5.13 -1.51
C ALA A 108 20.69 5.51 -2.44
N LYS A 109 20.89 4.76 -3.55
CA LYS A 109 21.90 5.06 -4.59
C LYS A 109 21.77 6.49 -5.12
N HIS A 110 20.54 6.96 -5.28
CA HIS A 110 20.26 8.29 -5.82
C HIS A 110 20.03 9.36 -4.75
N ASP A 111 20.16 9.05 -3.46
CA ASP A 111 19.82 9.96 -2.34
C ASP A 111 18.42 10.60 -2.51
N VAL A 112 17.40 9.75 -2.64
CA VAL A 112 16.00 10.15 -2.80
C VAL A 112 15.19 9.58 -1.65
N LYS A 113 14.33 10.41 -1.05
CA LYS A 113 13.26 9.95 -0.16
C LYS A 113 11.94 9.94 -0.94
N ALA A 114 11.12 8.93 -0.65
CA ALA A 114 9.82 8.71 -1.27
C ALA A 114 8.78 8.45 -0.18
N THR A 115 7.51 8.40 -0.58
CA THR A 115 6.39 7.97 0.26
C THR A 115 5.89 6.61 -0.21
N PHE A 116 5.81 5.63 0.68
CA PHE A 116 5.33 4.28 0.35
C PHE A 116 3.89 4.09 0.84
N SER A 117 2.95 3.81 -0.05
CA SER A 117 1.57 3.45 0.31
C SER A 117 1.48 1.94 0.48
N LEU A 118 1.38 1.49 1.72
CA LEU A 118 1.52 0.08 2.07
C LEU A 118 0.16 -0.62 2.18
N ILE A 119 0.10 -1.85 1.66
CA ILE A 119 -1.04 -2.74 1.81
C ILE A 119 -0.92 -3.51 3.13
N GLY A 120 -1.98 -3.52 3.94
CA GLY A 120 -1.96 -4.09 5.29
C GLY A 120 -1.59 -5.58 5.37
N VAL A 121 -2.06 -6.42 4.44
CA VAL A 121 -1.62 -7.84 4.39
C VAL A 121 -0.12 -7.97 4.13
N GLN A 122 0.43 -7.13 3.26
CA GLN A 122 1.86 -7.14 2.93
C GLN A 122 2.71 -6.66 4.11
N VAL A 123 2.23 -5.65 4.85
CA VAL A 123 2.86 -5.17 6.10
C VAL A 123 2.99 -6.31 7.10
N LYS A 124 1.94 -7.12 7.27
CA LYS A 124 1.93 -8.27 8.18
C LYS A 124 2.94 -9.34 7.76
N GLU A 125 3.07 -9.58 6.45
CA GLU A 125 3.97 -10.60 5.91
C GLU A 125 5.43 -10.17 5.90
N GLN A 126 5.71 -8.88 5.75
CA GLN A 126 7.06 -8.33 5.56
C GLN A 126 7.46 -7.27 6.59
N PRO A 127 7.31 -7.50 7.91
CA PRO A 127 7.54 -6.46 8.93
C PRO A 127 8.98 -5.91 8.91
N LYS A 128 9.98 -6.75 8.59
CA LYS A 128 11.39 -6.31 8.47
C LYS A 128 11.62 -5.34 7.31
N ILE A 129 10.87 -5.50 6.21
CA ILE A 129 10.97 -4.58 5.07
C ILE A 129 10.32 -3.25 5.45
N VAL A 130 9.20 -3.27 6.17
CA VAL A 130 8.56 -2.06 6.70
C VAL A 130 9.49 -1.30 7.66
N GLU A 131 10.14 -2.00 8.59
CA GLU A 131 11.16 -1.41 9.47
C GLU A 131 12.30 -0.77 8.65
N ARG A 132 12.73 -1.41 7.56
CA ARG A 132 13.75 -0.87 6.64
C ARG A 132 13.27 0.40 5.91
N ILE A 133 12.01 0.45 5.47
CA ILE A 133 11.43 1.65 4.83
C ILE A 133 11.53 2.85 5.80
N VAL A 134 11.11 2.66 7.06
CA VAL A 134 11.15 3.70 8.10
C VAL A 134 12.59 4.09 8.44
N ALA A 135 13.47 3.10 8.65
CA ALA A 135 14.87 3.34 8.98
C ALA A 135 15.63 4.08 7.88
N ALA A 136 15.24 3.89 6.61
CA ALA A 136 15.79 4.64 5.48
C ALA A 136 15.25 6.07 5.35
N GLY A 137 14.34 6.50 6.23
CA GLY A 137 13.78 7.85 6.28
C GLY A 137 12.67 8.10 5.25
N HIS A 138 12.03 7.05 4.75
CA HIS A 138 10.88 7.18 3.86
C HIS A 138 9.59 7.40 4.65
N GLN A 139 8.62 8.08 4.04
CA GLN A 139 7.30 8.30 4.63
C GLN A 139 6.39 7.11 4.33
N ILE A 140 5.47 6.79 5.25
CA ILE A 140 4.45 5.75 5.03
C ILE A 140 3.07 6.38 4.87
N SER A 141 2.31 5.81 3.93
CA SER A 141 0.90 6.04 3.64
C SER A 141 0.12 4.73 3.77
N ASN A 142 -1.16 4.80 4.14
CA ASN A 142 -2.06 3.66 4.18
C ASN A 142 -2.65 3.39 2.79
N HIS A 143 -2.62 2.14 2.33
CA HIS A 143 -3.16 1.71 1.04
C HIS A 143 -4.18 0.57 1.14
N THR A 144 -5.01 0.59 2.20
CA THR A 144 -6.02 -0.44 2.55
C THR A 144 -5.42 -1.78 2.98
N MET A 145 -6.27 -2.67 3.49
CA MET A 145 -5.83 -3.93 4.05
C MET A 145 -5.51 -4.94 2.94
N ASN A 146 -6.38 -5.02 1.93
CA ASN A 146 -6.34 -6.05 0.88
C ASN A 146 -6.35 -5.50 -0.55
N HIS A 147 -6.31 -4.18 -0.73
CA HIS A 147 -6.34 -3.52 -2.04
C HIS A 147 -7.54 -3.96 -2.94
N PRO A 148 -8.79 -3.89 -2.44
CA PRO A 148 -9.96 -4.24 -3.23
C PRO A 148 -10.12 -3.33 -4.45
N THR A 149 -10.37 -3.92 -5.62
CA THR A 149 -10.59 -3.18 -6.87
C THR A 149 -11.87 -3.65 -7.56
N PRO A 150 -12.86 -2.76 -7.82
CA PRO A 150 -12.89 -1.33 -7.47
C PRO A 150 -13.26 -1.09 -5.99
N PHE A 151 -12.48 -0.27 -5.28
CA PHE A 151 -12.68 0.03 -3.86
C PHE A 151 -13.99 0.76 -3.56
N THR A 152 -14.46 1.62 -4.46
CA THR A 152 -15.71 2.37 -4.26
C THR A 152 -16.97 1.51 -4.40
N ALA A 153 -16.85 0.29 -4.91
CA ALA A 153 -17.97 -0.63 -5.07
C ALA A 153 -18.18 -1.56 -3.87
N ILE A 154 -17.25 -1.56 -2.90
CA ILE A 154 -17.44 -2.33 -1.66
C ILE A 154 -18.28 -1.53 -0.66
N GLY A 155 -19.07 -2.23 0.16
CA GLY A 155 -19.95 -1.61 1.16
C GLY A 155 -19.19 -0.82 2.23
N ARG A 156 -19.86 0.16 2.84
CA ARG A 156 -19.26 1.09 3.83
C ARG A 156 -18.53 0.37 4.97
N GLU A 157 -19.14 -0.66 5.56
CA GLU A 157 -18.51 -1.44 6.63
C GLU A 157 -17.18 -2.06 6.19
N ARG A 158 -17.13 -2.56 4.95
CA ARG A 158 -15.90 -3.11 4.39
C ARG A 158 -14.86 -2.02 4.09
N ILE A 159 -15.27 -0.87 3.57
CA ILE A 159 -14.36 0.29 3.40
C ILE A 159 -13.75 0.69 4.75
N HIS A 160 -14.57 0.77 5.80
CA HIS A 160 -14.11 1.08 7.15
C HIS A 160 -13.09 0.06 7.66
N ALA A 161 -13.38 -1.23 7.52
CA ALA A 161 -12.47 -2.31 7.91
C ALA A 161 -11.14 -2.25 7.13
N GLU A 162 -11.20 -2.09 5.80
CA GLU A 162 -10.04 -2.00 4.92
C GLU A 162 -9.08 -0.87 5.33
N ILE A 163 -9.61 0.30 5.68
CA ILE A 163 -8.78 1.46 6.10
C ILE A 163 -8.26 1.26 7.52
N THR A 164 -9.13 0.88 8.45
CA THR A 164 -8.82 0.83 9.89
C THR A 164 -7.87 -0.32 10.23
N GLU A 165 -8.08 -1.51 9.66
CA GLU A 165 -7.22 -2.66 9.91
C GLU A 165 -5.81 -2.41 9.35
N ALA A 166 -5.71 -1.86 8.14
CA ALA A 166 -4.42 -1.50 7.55
C ALA A 166 -3.66 -0.48 8.39
N ARG A 167 -4.35 0.54 8.91
CA ARG A 167 -3.78 1.52 9.83
C ARG A 167 -3.19 0.84 11.06
N VAL A 168 -3.93 -0.08 11.68
CA VAL A 168 -3.46 -0.84 12.86
C VAL A 168 -2.20 -1.65 12.51
N ARG A 169 -2.20 -2.37 11.39
CA ARG A 169 -1.01 -3.14 10.96
C ARG A 169 0.22 -2.25 10.75
N ILE A 170 0.03 -1.10 10.12
CA ILE A 170 1.11 -0.13 9.90
C ILE A 170 1.63 0.41 11.24
N GLU A 171 0.74 0.78 12.16
CA GLU A 171 1.14 1.28 13.49
C GLU A 171 1.85 0.21 14.31
N GLU A 172 1.40 -1.04 14.27
CA GLU A 172 2.07 -2.18 14.91
C GLU A 172 3.48 -2.42 14.37
N ALA A 173 3.66 -2.33 13.04
CA ALA A 173 4.94 -2.58 12.40
C ALA A 173 5.95 -1.42 12.56
N THR A 174 5.45 -0.17 12.61
CA THR A 174 6.29 1.03 12.52
C THR A 174 6.40 1.79 13.84
N GLY A 175 5.43 1.64 14.75
CA GLY A 175 5.25 2.50 15.91
C GLY A 175 4.56 3.84 15.60
N PHE A 176 4.15 4.07 14.35
CA PHE A 176 3.56 5.33 13.88
C PHE A 176 2.22 5.10 13.18
N ALA A 177 1.23 5.91 13.55
CA ALA A 177 0.00 5.98 12.76
C ALA A 177 0.29 6.69 11.41
N PRO A 178 -0.10 6.10 10.26
CA PRO A 178 0.03 6.75 8.97
C PRO A 178 -0.78 8.06 8.93
N ARG A 179 -0.21 9.07 8.28
CA ARG A 179 -0.81 10.41 8.14
C ARG A 179 -1.40 10.67 6.75
N TYR A 180 -1.19 9.72 5.85
CA TYR A 180 -1.63 9.76 4.47
C TYR A 180 -2.44 8.51 4.17
N PHE A 181 -3.42 8.66 3.29
CA PHE A 181 -4.17 7.55 2.74
C PHE A 181 -4.21 7.70 1.22
N ARG A 182 -3.94 6.61 0.51
CA ARG A 182 -4.15 6.51 -0.93
C ARG A 182 -5.20 5.45 -1.22
N SER A 183 -6.18 5.80 -2.04
CA SER A 183 -7.25 4.88 -2.41
C SER A 183 -6.81 3.93 -3.54
N PRO A 184 -7.07 2.59 -3.44
CA PRO A 184 -6.80 1.65 -4.51
C PRO A 184 -7.38 2.10 -5.86
N GLY A 185 -6.52 2.17 -6.88
CA GLY A 185 -6.87 2.60 -8.23
C GLY A 185 -7.37 4.05 -8.35
N GLY A 186 -7.09 4.93 -7.38
CA GLY A 186 -7.58 6.30 -7.37
C GLY A 186 -9.11 6.41 -7.21
N ALA A 187 -9.74 5.36 -6.69
CA ALA A 187 -11.19 5.29 -6.59
C ALA A 187 -11.70 5.97 -5.31
N TRP A 188 -12.25 7.18 -5.43
CA TRP A 188 -12.72 7.96 -4.28
C TRP A 188 -14.24 8.03 -4.18
N ASN A 189 -14.75 8.05 -2.95
CA ASN A 189 -16.14 8.40 -2.66
C ASN A 189 -16.21 9.26 -1.37
N PRO A 190 -17.33 9.95 -1.10
CA PRO A 190 -17.45 10.83 0.06
C PRO A 190 -17.22 10.14 1.40
N TYR A 191 -17.58 8.86 1.52
CA TYR A 191 -17.40 8.12 2.76
C TYR A 191 -15.92 7.80 3.04
N THR A 192 -15.14 7.44 2.02
CA THR A 192 -13.69 7.26 2.15
C THR A 192 -13.00 8.54 2.60
N LEU A 193 -13.40 9.70 2.04
CA LEU A 193 -12.85 11.00 2.43
C LEU A 193 -13.22 11.37 3.88
N GLN A 194 -14.46 11.10 4.28
CA GLN A 194 -14.91 11.24 5.67
C GLN A 194 -14.04 10.40 6.62
N LEU A 195 -13.79 9.13 6.29
CA LEU A 195 -12.93 8.25 7.10
C LEU A 195 -11.49 8.73 7.18
N CYS A 196 -10.94 9.28 6.08
CA CYS A 196 -9.63 9.91 6.10
C CYS A 196 -9.60 11.05 7.14
N ALA A 197 -10.60 11.93 7.12
CA ALA A 197 -10.70 13.03 8.08
C ALA A 197 -10.85 12.56 9.53
N GLU A 198 -11.72 11.59 9.80
CA GLU A 198 -11.94 11.00 11.12
C GLU A 198 -10.69 10.31 11.68
N GLN A 199 -9.87 9.71 10.80
CA GLN A 199 -8.62 9.06 11.19
C GLN A 199 -7.38 9.97 11.11
N GLY A 200 -7.55 11.25 10.79
CA GLY A 200 -6.46 12.23 10.73
C GLY A 200 -5.48 11.98 9.57
N MET A 201 -5.95 11.37 8.49
CA MET A 201 -5.17 11.11 7.28
C MET A 201 -5.53 12.10 6.17
N THR A 202 -4.53 12.61 5.46
CA THR A 202 -4.74 13.39 4.24
C THR A 202 -4.88 12.44 3.04
N PRO A 203 -5.96 12.55 2.24
CA PRO A 203 -6.10 11.77 1.02
C PRO A 203 -5.12 12.26 -0.04
N ILE A 204 -4.33 11.36 -0.61
CA ILE A 204 -3.33 11.65 -1.63
C ILE A 204 -3.59 10.87 -2.91
N ASP A 205 -3.39 11.53 -4.04
CA ASP A 205 -3.48 10.98 -5.38
C ASP A 205 -2.15 11.26 -6.11
N TRP A 206 -2.17 11.47 -7.42
CA TRP A 206 -0.98 11.79 -8.21
C TRP A 206 -1.27 12.78 -9.34
N ASP A 207 -0.19 13.38 -9.86
CA ASP A 207 -0.18 14.22 -11.05
C ASP A 207 0.30 13.41 -12.27
N ILE A 208 1.36 12.61 -12.08
CA ILE A 208 1.98 11.82 -13.15
C ILE A 208 1.80 10.32 -12.87
N ASP A 209 1.10 9.63 -13.78
CA ASP A 209 0.96 8.18 -13.82
C ASP A 209 1.68 7.60 -15.05
N PRO A 210 2.83 6.91 -14.89
CA PRO A 210 3.53 6.24 -15.96
C PRO A 210 2.89 4.91 -16.37
N ARG A 211 1.84 4.46 -15.66
CA ARG A 211 1.18 3.15 -15.81
C ARG A 211 2.16 2.00 -15.72
N ASP A 212 3.17 2.12 -14.87
CA ASP A 212 4.23 1.13 -14.74
C ASP A 212 3.66 -0.24 -14.30
N TRP A 213 2.59 -0.27 -13.51
CA TRP A 213 1.84 -1.48 -13.14
C TRP A 213 1.46 -2.34 -14.35
N ALA A 214 1.14 -1.73 -15.49
CA ALA A 214 0.79 -2.42 -16.75
C ALA A 214 2.01 -2.98 -17.52
N ARG A 215 3.23 -2.72 -17.05
CA ARG A 215 4.51 -3.08 -17.66
C ARG A 215 4.64 -2.60 -19.13
N PRO A 216 4.43 -1.29 -19.40
CA PRO A 216 4.39 -0.73 -20.76
C PRO A 216 5.76 -0.62 -21.45
N GLY A 217 6.85 -1.01 -20.77
CA GLY A 217 8.22 -0.87 -21.21
C GLY A 217 8.93 0.32 -20.56
N THR A 218 10.21 0.15 -20.25
CA THR A 218 11.04 1.14 -19.53
C THR A 218 11.02 2.52 -20.17
N ALA A 219 11.16 2.61 -21.50
CA ALA A 219 11.17 3.89 -22.20
C ALA A 219 9.83 4.65 -22.11
N HIS A 220 8.70 3.96 -21.95
CA HIS A 220 7.41 4.60 -21.72
C HIS A 220 7.38 5.24 -20.34
N ILE A 221 7.77 4.49 -19.31
CA ILE A 221 7.84 4.95 -17.92
C ILE A 221 8.77 6.16 -17.81
N GLU A 222 9.96 6.09 -18.42
CA GLU A 222 10.92 7.20 -18.44
C GLU A 222 10.32 8.47 -19.03
N ARG A 223 9.70 8.39 -20.22
CA ARG A 223 9.12 9.56 -20.88
C ARG A 223 8.00 10.20 -20.06
N ALA A 224 7.12 9.39 -19.50
CA ALA A 224 6.03 9.88 -18.66
C ALA A 224 6.56 10.60 -17.42
N MET A 225 7.51 9.98 -16.71
CA MET A 225 8.06 10.54 -15.47
C MET A 225 8.93 11.78 -15.72
N LEU A 226 9.64 11.85 -16.85
CA LEU A 226 10.40 13.04 -17.25
C LEU A 226 9.52 14.24 -17.60
N ALA A 227 8.21 14.07 -17.79
CA ALA A 227 7.29 15.19 -17.94
C ALA A 227 7.03 15.96 -16.63
N ALA A 228 7.49 15.44 -15.48
CA ALA A 228 7.28 16.07 -14.19
C ALA A 228 7.77 17.52 -14.14
N ALA A 229 6.94 18.38 -13.55
CA ALA A 229 7.21 19.79 -13.29
C ALA A 229 7.32 20.03 -11.77
N PRO A 230 7.85 21.20 -11.33
CA PRO A 230 7.85 21.56 -9.93
C PRO A 230 6.44 21.49 -9.31
N GLY A 231 6.31 20.68 -8.27
CA GLY A 231 5.07 20.39 -7.55
C GLY A 231 4.44 19.03 -7.90
N ALA A 232 4.97 18.29 -8.86
CA ALA A 232 4.39 17.00 -9.26
C ALA A 232 4.47 15.94 -8.14
N ILE A 233 3.40 15.16 -8.00
CA ILE A 233 3.39 13.88 -7.28
C ILE A 233 3.42 12.77 -8.34
N LEU A 234 4.47 11.95 -8.31
CA LEU A 234 4.71 10.88 -9.28
C LEU A 234 4.30 9.54 -8.67
N LEU A 235 3.50 8.76 -9.38
CA LEU A 235 3.10 7.41 -8.99
C LEU A 235 4.03 6.37 -9.63
N CYS A 236 4.46 5.39 -8.83
CA CYS A 236 5.09 4.14 -9.28
C CYS A 236 4.67 3.01 -8.33
N HIS A 237 5.01 1.77 -8.67
CA HIS A 237 4.65 0.60 -7.87
C HIS A 237 5.89 -0.25 -7.53
N ASP A 238 5.91 -0.80 -6.32
CA ASP A 238 6.84 -1.87 -5.93
C ASP A 238 6.14 -3.20 -5.58
N GLY A 239 4.80 -3.24 -5.61
CA GLY A 239 4.01 -4.47 -5.53
C GLY A 239 3.32 -4.86 -6.84
N GLY A 240 2.39 -5.82 -6.78
CA GLY A 240 1.53 -6.19 -7.91
C GLY A 240 2.19 -7.00 -9.04
N GLY A 241 3.38 -7.56 -8.82
CA GLY A 241 4.11 -8.40 -9.78
C GLY A 241 5.47 -7.83 -10.17
N ASP A 242 6.03 -8.25 -11.30
CA ASP A 242 7.37 -7.82 -11.76
C ASP A 242 7.49 -6.31 -11.98
N ARG A 243 8.45 -5.67 -11.29
CA ARG A 243 8.74 -4.22 -11.30
C ARG A 243 10.10 -3.86 -11.92
N ALA A 244 10.74 -4.77 -12.66
CA ALA A 244 12.05 -4.51 -13.27
C ALA A 244 12.06 -3.25 -14.17
N GLN A 245 10.99 -3.05 -14.95
CA GLN A 245 10.89 -1.88 -15.83
C GLN A 245 10.83 -0.56 -15.03
N THR A 246 10.12 -0.56 -13.89
CA THR A 246 10.04 0.59 -12.99
C THR A 246 11.42 0.95 -12.44
N LEU A 247 12.16 -0.04 -11.93
CA LEU A 247 13.51 0.19 -11.39
C LEU A 247 14.48 0.69 -12.46
N LEU A 248 14.48 0.09 -13.65
CA LEU A 248 15.33 0.51 -14.77
C LEU A 248 15.01 1.96 -15.19
N ALA A 249 13.73 2.34 -15.21
CA ALA A 249 13.32 3.68 -15.58
C ALA A 249 13.74 4.69 -14.51
N LEU A 250 13.48 4.39 -13.24
CA LEU A 250 13.84 5.27 -12.12
C LEU A 250 15.35 5.49 -12.02
N ASP A 251 16.19 4.50 -12.34
CA ASP A 251 17.65 4.66 -12.35
C ASP A 251 18.14 5.78 -13.29
N ARG A 252 17.36 6.10 -14.33
CA ARG A 252 17.63 7.21 -15.27
C ARG A 252 16.84 8.48 -14.95
N VAL A 253 15.57 8.33 -14.55
CA VAL A 253 14.67 9.45 -14.27
C VAL A 253 15.14 10.26 -13.06
N LEU A 254 15.52 9.60 -11.96
CA LEU A 254 15.89 10.28 -10.72
C LEU A 254 17.05 11.28 -10.91
N PRO A 255 18.21 10.89 -11.48
CA PRO A 255 19.30 11.84 -11.72
C PRO A 255 18.94 12.91 -12.76
N ALA A 256 18.14 12.57 -13.78
CA ALA A 256 17.73 13.53 -14.80
C ALA A 256 16.80 14.63 -14.24
N LEU A 257 15.85 14.29 -13.36
CA LEU A 257 15.01 15.27 -12.68
C LEU A 257 15.83 16.14 -11.72
N LYS A 258 16.80 15.57 -10.99
CA LYS A 258 17.75 16.34 -10.17
C LYS A 258 18.59 17.31 -11.00
N ALA A 259 19.09 16.88 -12.16
CA ALA A 259 19.87 17.74 -13.07
C ALA A 259 19.06 18.93 -13.61
N ARG A 260 17.72 18.80 -13.67
CA ARG A 260 16.79 19.90 -13.99
C ARG A 260 16.51 20.84 -12.81
N GLY A 261 17.16 20.63 -11.66
CA GLY A 261 17.00 21.44 -10.46
C GLY A 261 15.81 21.06 -9.58
N LEU A 262 15.17 19.91 -9.83
CA LEU A 262 14.08 19.41 -8.99
C LEU A 262 14.64 18.73 -7.73
N LYS A 263 13.94 18.92 -6.61
CA LYS A 263 14.28 18.30 -5.32
C LYS A 263 13.23 17.26 -4.95
N PHE A 264 13.67 16.03 -4.72
CA PHE A 264 12.77 14.99 -4.22
C PHE A 264 12.50 15.21 -2.73
N VAL A 265 11.23 15.17 -2.36
CA VAL A 265 10.76 15.18 -0.98
C VAL A 265 9.81 14.00 -0.75
N SER A 266 9.77 13.49 0.47
CA SER A 266 8.60 12.73 0.91
C SER A 266 7.45 13.69 1.19
N LEU A 267 6.23 13.16 1.23
CA LEU A 267 5.04 13.92 1.64
C LEU A 267 5.13 14.26 3.14
#